data_AF-A0A9X9A7W9-F1
#
_entry.id   AF-A0A9X9A7W9-F1
#
_cell.length_a   1.000
_cell.length_b   1.000
_cell.length_c   1.000
_cell.angle_alpha   90.00
_cell.angle_beta   90.00
_cell.angle_gamma   90.00
#
_symmetry.space_group_name_H-M   'P 1'
#
loop_
_entity.id
_entity.type
_entity.pdbx_description
1 polymer ?
#
loop_
_entity_poly.entity_id
_entity_poly.type
_entity_poly.pdbx_seq_one_letter_code
_entity_poly.pdbx_strand_id
1 'polypeptide(L)'
;KQEIEGKELDKKVEELRRERITQEELNELSKEDIEVLVIKSKMNAGYKMTPQIVKKDVSQNEYAVVSERLASLPGVDTTVDWEREYPNDKILRSILGSVSNENEGLPREQLDYYLVRDYNRNDRIGKSYIEKQYEDALHGTKEQSKNIMDKTGKIVRTEKVTEGKSGNNLMLTVDMDLQKRVEGSLEKNLRAFHAAEPMMDRAFVVMMNPKNGQILSMAGKKIVNKDGGMQIEDYALGTMTSSYELGSTVKGATLLTGYQTEAIKPYTHFFDAP
;
A
#
# COMPACT_ATOMS: atom_id res chain seq x y z
N LYS A 1 20.75 -27.12 37.53
CA LYS A 1 20.19 -27.48 36.20
C LYS A 1 18.87 -26.75 36.08
N GLN A 2 18.78 -25.71 35.25
CA GLN A 2 17.48 -25.10 34.94
C GLN A 2 16.75 -26.06 34.02
N GLU A 3 15.60 -26.57 34.45
CA GLU A 3 14.67 -27.30 33.61
C GLU A 3 14.09 -26.31 32.60
N ILE A 4 14.56 -26.42 31.37
CA ILE A 4 13.98 -25.71 30.23
C ILE A 4 12.79 -26.56 29.81
N GLU A 5 11.56 -26.03 29.82
CA GLU A 5 10.36 -26.77 29.44
C GLU A 5 9.56 -26.04 28.35
N GLY A 6 8.85 -26.80 27.53
CA GLY A 6 7.97 -26.28 26.48
C GLY A 6 8.71 -25.57 25.34
N LYS A 7 8.18 -24.42 24.90
CA LYS A 7 8.65 -23.69 23.69
C LYS A 7 10.13 -23.31 23.71
N GLU A 8 10.72 -23.08 24.88
CA GLU A 8 12.15 -22.75 24.98
C GLU A 8 13.04 -23.99 24.76
N LEU A 9 12.57 -25.17 25.16
CA LEU A 9 13.29 -26.42 24.91
C LEU A 9 13.22 -26.78 23.42
N ASP A 10 12.05 -26.61 22.78
CA ASP A 10 11.88 -26.82 21.34
C ASP A 10 12.80 -25.91 20.52
N LYS A 11 12.89 -24.63 20.91
CA LYS A 11 13.74 -23.66 20.22
C LYS A 11 15.23 -24.01 20.35
N LYS A 12 15.66 -24.45 21.54
CA LYS A 12 17.03 -24.88 21.80
C LYS A 12 17.38 -26.20 21.10
N VAL A 13 16.42 -27.11 20.97
CA VAL A 13 16.58 -28.34 20.18
C VAL A 13 16.75 -28.03 18.69
N GLU A 14 15.99 -27.08 18.16
CA GLU A 14 16.12 -26.63 16.77
C GLU A 14 17.44 -25.89 16.50
N GLU A 15 17.92 -25.07 17.44
CA GLU A 15 19.25 -24.44 17.34
C GLU A 15 20.37 -25.49 17.32
N LEU A 16 20.34 -26.46 18.25
CA LEU A 16 21.32 -27.56 18.30
C LEU A 16 21.26 -28.46 17.05
N ARG A 17 20.09 -28.61 16.42
CA ARG A 17 19.94 -29.32 15.15
C ARG A 17 20.62 -28.55 14.02
N ARG A 18 20.45 -27.23 13.96
CA ARG A 18 21.08 -26.37 12.94
C ARG A 18 22.60 -26.30 13.10
N GLU A 19 23.10 -26.26 14.33
CA GLU A 19 24.55 -26.25 14.61
C GLU A 19 25.26 -27.57 14.23
N ARG A 20 24.52 -28.68 14.15
CA ARG A 20 25.05 -29.97 13.71
C ARG A 20 25.17 -30.10 12.20
N ILE A 21 24.54 -29.20 11.44
CA ILE A 21 24.62 -29.19 9.98
C ILE A 21 25.98 -28.60 9.60
N THR A 22 26.82 -29.42 8.99
CA THR A 22 28.16 -29.01 8.57
C THR A 22 28.13 -28.29 7.22
N GLN A 23 29.15 -27.47 6.97
CA GLN A 23 29.29 -26.78 5.68
C GLN A 23 29.50 -27.76 4.51
N GLU A 24 30.04 -28.94 4.80
CA GLU A 24 30.25 -30.04 3.84
C GLU A 24 28.91 -30.66 3.42
N GLU A 25 28.02 -30.96 4.36
CA GLU A 25 26.65 -31.44 4.09
C GLU A 25 25.81 -30.41 3.31
N LEU A 26 26.02 -29.11 3.55
CA LEU A 26 25.35 -28.05 2.75
C LEU A 26 25.89 -27.96 1.33
N ASN A 27 27.16 -28.29 1.10
CA ASN A 27 27.80 -28.26 -0.21
C ASN A 27 27.49 -29.50 -1.07
N GLU A 28 26.94 -30.57 -0.46
CA GLU A 28 26.44 -31.74 -1.19
C GLU A 28 25.12 -31.47 -1.92
N LEU A 29 24.37 -30.43 -1.50
CA LEU A 29 23.12 -30.06 -2.12
C LEU A 29 23.36 -29.43 -3.49
N SER A 30 22.75 -30.02 -4.52
CA SER A 30 22.69 -29.40 -5.84
C SER A 30 21.81 -28.15 -5.81
N LYS A 31 21.87 -27.35 -6.88
CA LYS A 31 20.96 -26.20 -7.04
C LYS A 31 19.51 -26.66 -7.08
N GLU A 32 19.26 -27.78 -7.73
CA GLU A 32 17.94 -28.42 -7.83
C GLU A 32 17.42 -28.85 -6.45
N ASP A 33 18.28 -29.42 -5.59
CA ASP A 33 17.89 -29.82 -4.22
C ASP A 33 17.48 -28.60 -3.38
N ILE A 34 18.20 -27.49 -3.53
CA ILE A 34 17.87 -26.22 -2.86
C ILE A 34 16.51 -25.70 -3.34
N GLU A 35 16.23 -25.75 -4.65
CA GLU A 35 14.94 -25.34 -5.19
C GLU A 35 13.77 -26.19 -4.66
N VAL A 36 13.95 -27.52 -4.63
CA VAL A 36 12.94 -28.45 -4.08
C VAL A 36 12.70 -28.18 -2.59
N LEU A 37 13.76 -27.94 -1.82
CA LEU A 37 13.66 -27.61 -0.40
C LEU A 37 12.93 -26.29 -0.17
N VAL A 38 13.17 -25.27 -1.00
CA VAL A 38 12.45 -23.99 -0.93
C VAL A 38 10.96 -24.19 -1.22
N ILE A 39 10.61 -24.95 -2.26
CA ILE A 39 9.21 -25.27 -2.57
C ILE A 39 8.56 -26.00 -1.40
N LYS A 40 9.21 -27.04 -0.88
CA LYS A 40 8.67 -27.84 0.23
C LYS A 40 8.50 -27.01 1.51
N SER A 41 9.45 -26.12 1.80
CA SER A 41 9.37 -25.17 2.91
C SER A 41 8.15 -24.27 2.80
N LYS A 42 7.90 -23.68 1.61
CA LYS A 42 6.71 -22.86 1.37
C LYS A 42 5.40 -23.64 1.50
N MET A 43 5.35 -24.87 1.00
CA MET A 43 4.17 -25.74 1.14
C MET A 43 3.85 -26.08 2.60
N ASN A 44 4.88 -26.20 3.44
CA ASN A 44 4.73 -26.53 4.86
C ASN A 44 4.49 -25.31 5.77
N ALA A 45 4.62 -24.07 5.26
CA ALA A 45 4.53 -22.85 6.06
C ALA A 45 3.09 -22.48 6.46
N GLY A 46 2.09 -23.04 5.78
CA GLY A 46 0.67 -22.72 5.96
C GLY A 46 -0.05 -23.58 7.00
N TYR A 47 -1.23 -23.09 7.41
CA TYR A 47 -2.18 -23.92 8.16
C TYR A 47 -2.86 -24.94 7.25
N LYS A 48 -3.36 -26.02 7.85
CA LYS A 48 -4.07 -27.08 7.12
C LYS A 48 -5.24 -26.50 6.32
N MET A 49 -5.32 -26.85 5.03
CA MET A 49 -6.33 -26.38 4.07
C MET A 49 -6.28 -24.87 3.76
N THR A 50 -5.18 -24.17 4.09
CA THR A 50 -4.96 -22.78 3.63
C THR A 50 -3.97 -22.79 2.46
N PRO A 51 -4.35 -22.33 1.26
CA PRO A 51 -3.43 -22.27 0.13
C PRO A 51 -2.22 -21.38 0.47
N GLN A 52 -1.03 -21.77 0.02
CA GLN A 52 0.21 -21.01 0.17
C GLN A 52 0.79 -20.72 -1.20
N ILE A 53 1.25 -19.49 -1.42
CA ILE A 53 1.87 -19.13 -2.70
C ILE A 53 3.32 -19.64 -2.75
N VAL A 54 3.57 -20.53 -3.70
CA VAL A 54 4.91 -21.10 -3.97
C VAL A 54 5.73 -20.18 -4.87
N LYS A 55 5.15 -19.69 -5.98
CA LYS A 55 5.80 -18.84 -6.99
C LYS A 55 4.84 -17.75 -7.47
N LYS A 56 5.39 -16.56 -7.77
CA LYS A 56 4.71 -15.38 -8.33
C LYS A 56 5.30 -15.05 -9.71
N ASP A 57 4.63 -14.16 -10.45
CA ASP A 57 5.11 -13.62 -11.73
C ASP A 57 5.46 -14.69 -12.76
N VAL A 58 4.60 -15.70 -12.88
CA VAL A 58 4.77 -16.81 -13.83
C VAL A 58 4.45 -16.34 -15.24
N SER A 59 5.28 -16.75 -16.20
CA SER A 59 4.99 -16.54 -17.62
C SER A 59 3.75 -17.36 -18.05
N GLN A 60 3.09 -16.94 -19.13
CA GLN A 60 1.96 -17.70 -19.68
C GLN A 60 2.33 -19.15 -20.01
N ASN A 61 3.56 -19.38 -20.49
CA ASN A 61 4.04 -20.74 -20.79
C ASN A 61 4.19 -21.57 -19.51
N GLU A 62 4.77 -21.02 -18.44
CA GLU A 62 4.88 -21.71 -17.16
C GLU A 62 3.50 -22.00 -16.56
N TYR A 63 2.59 -21.02 -16.60
CA TYR A 63 1.22 -21.19 -16.17
C TYR A 63 0.53 -22.34 -16.91
N ALA A 64 0.62 -22.37 -18.24
CA ALA A 64 0.02 -23.43 -19.07
C ALA A 64 0.60 -24.81 -18.75
N VAL A 65 1.93 -24.95 -18.68
CA VAL A 65 2.61 -26.23 -18.41
C VAL A 65 2.22 -26.79 -17.04
N VAL A 66 2.12 -25.94 -16.02
CA VAL A 66 1.69 -26.38 -14.68
C VAL A 66 0.19 -26.70 -14.67
N SER A 67 -0.64 -25.86 -15.31
CA SER A 67 -2.09 -26.03 -15.41
C SER A 67 -2.48 -27.38 -16.03
N GLU A 68 -1.82 -27.79 -17.10
CA GLU A 68 -2.07 -29.09 -17.76
C GLU A 68 -1.74 -30.28 -16.85
N ARG A 69 -0.83 -30.12 -15.90
CA ARG A 69 -0.34 -31.18 -15.01
C ARG A 69 -0.96 -31.15 -13.63
N LEU A 70 -1.89 -30.24 -13.34
CA LEU A 70 -2.53 -30.13 -12.02
C LEU A 70 -3.13 -31.46 -11.52
N ALA A 71 -3.68 -32.29 -12.42
CA ALA A 71 -4.21 -33.60 -12.07
C ALA A 71 -3.16 -34.56 -11.47
N SER A 72 -1.87 -34.36 -11.81
CA SER A 72 -0.74 -35.15 -11.30
C SER A 72 -0.07 -34.54 -10.06
N LEU A 73 -0.47 -33.32 -9.66
CA LEU A 73 0.15 -32.55 -8.58
C LEU A 73 -0.86 -32.33 -7.44
N PRO A 74 -1.11 -33.34 -6.58
CA PRO A 74 -2.09 -33.22 -5.51
C PRO A 74 -1.72 -32.09 -4.53
N GLY A 75 -2.63 -31.14 -4.35
CA GLY A 75 -2.46 -29.99 -3.46
C GLY A 75 -1.79 -28.77 -4.11
N VAL A 76 -1.46 -28.84 -5.40
CA VAL A 76 -1.02 -27.68 -6.19
C VAL A 76 -2.21 -27.17 -7.00
N ASP A 77 -2.34 -25.86 -7.08
CA ASP A 77 -3.32 -25.18 -7.93
C ASP A 77 -2.69 -23.95 -8.56
N THR A 78 -3.24 -23.50 -9.68
CA THR A 78 -2.85 -22.25 -10.35
C THR A 78 -4.00 -21.26 -10.27
N THR A 79 -3.73 -20.07 -9.76
CA THR A 79 -4.74 -19.01 -9.68
C THR A 79 -4.19 -17.74 -10.31
N VAL A 80 -5.09 -16.94 -10.86
CA VAL A 80 -4.76 -15.59 -11.32
C VAL A 80 -4.94 -14.66 -10.13
N ASP A 81 -3.89 -13.92 -9.81
CA ASP A 81 -3.87 -12.95 -8.73
C ASP A 81 -3.66 -11.55 -9.30
N TRP A 82 -4.14 -10.54 -8.57
CA TRP A 82 -4.16 -9.16 -9.03
C TRP A 82 -3.16 -8.34 -8.23
N GLU A 83 -2.22 -7.69 -8.92
CA GLU A 83 -1.33 -6.71 -8.32
C GLU A 83 -1.77 -5.29 -8.65
N ARG A 84 -1.63 -4.39 -7.68
CA ARG A 84 -1.96 -2.97 -7.85
C ARG A 84 -0.79 -2.25 -8.50
N GLU A 85 -0.92 -1.92 -9.78
CA GLU A 85 0.07 -1.15 -10.52
C GLU A 85 -0.24 0.36 -10.47
N TYR A 86 0.80 1.19 -10.36
CA TYR A 86 0.73 2.65 -10.41
C TYR A 86 1.54 3.15 -11.62
N PRO A 87 0.88 3.44 -12.76
CA PRO A 87 1.60 3.83 -13.99
C PRO A 87 2.47 5.08 -13.84
N ASN A 88 2.14 5.97 -12.91
CA ASN A 88 2.89 7.19 -12.63
C ASN A 88 3.32 7.26 -11.16
N ASP A 89 4.20 6.35 -10.74
CA ASP A 89 4.63 6.20 -9.33
C ASP A 89 5.30 7.44 -8.68
N LYS A 90 5.59 8.48 -9.48
CA LYS A 90 6.18 9.75 -9.01
C LYS A 90 5.17 10.88 -8.80
N ILE A 91 3.94 10.72 -9.30
CA ILE A 91 2.90 11.76 -9.37
C ILE A 91 1.75 11.32 -8.48
N LEU A 92 1.33 12.17 -7.54
CA LEU A 92 0.23 11.91 -6.59
C LEU A 92 0.38 10.62 -5.75
N ARG A 93 1.55 9.98 -5.75
CA ARG A 93 1.72 8.66 -5.13
C ARG A 93 1.39 8.68 -3.65
N SER A 94 1.82 9.74 -2.95
CA SER A 94 1.52 9.94 -1.53
C SER A 94 0.03 10.12 -1.22
N ILE A 95 -0.80 10.52 -2.19
CA ILE A 95 -2.25 10.72 -2.02
C ILE A 95 -3.05 9.49 -2.45
N LEU A 96 -2.59 8.77 -3.49
CA LEU A 96 -3.24 7.51 -3.89
C LEU A 96 -3.20 6.51 -2.73
N GLY A 97 -2.06 6.41 -2.06
CA GLY A 97 -1.86 5.46 -0.97
C GLY A 97 -1.57 4.05 -1.48
N SER A 98 -1.57 3.08 -0.57
CA SER A 98 -1.09 1.73 -0.83
C SER A 98 -2.11 0.68 -0.42
N VAL A 99 -1.99 -0.49 -1.03
CA VAL A 99 -2.77 -1.70 -0.70
C VAL A 99 -1.85 -2.65 0.08
N SER A 100 -2.41 -3.44 1.00
CA SER A 100 -1.65 -4.49 1.69
C SER A 100 -1.25 -5.58 0.70
N ASN A 101 -0.06 -6.13 0.93
CA ASN A 101 0.35 -7.32 0.21
C ASN A 101 -0.26 -8.55 0.89
N GLU A 102 -0.30 -9.66 0.17
CA GLU A 102 -0.88 -10.91 0.67
C GLU A 102 -0.16 -11.54 1.86
N ASN A 103 1.16 -11.32 1.97
CA ASN A 103 1.92 -11.81 3.12
C ASN A 103 1.52 -11.06 4.40
N GLU A 104 1.14 -9.79 4.26
CA GLU A 104 0.65 -8.96 5.34
C GLU A 104 -0.84 -9.22 5.63
N GLY A 105 -1.67 -9.35 4.59
CA GLY A 105 -3.11 -9.52 4.70
C GLY A 105 -3.77 -8.32 5.40
N LEU A 106 -4.64 -8.62 6.38
CA LEU A 106 -5.30 -7.60 7.19
C LEU A 106 -4.33 -7.02 8.25
N PRO A 107 -4.30 -5.68 8.42
CA PRO A 107 -3.54 -5.05 9.49
C PRO A 107 -3.99 -5.56 10.85
N ARG A 108 -3.03 -5.97 11.69
CA ARG A 108 -3.32 -6.54 13.03
C ARG A 108 -4.17 -5.63 13.89
N GLU A 109 -3.98 -4.31 13.78
CA GLU A 109 -4.70 -3.29 14.55
C GLU A 109 -6.18 -3.15 14.15
N GLN A 110 -6.54 -3.59 12.93
CA GLN A 110 -7.90 -3.47 12.38
C GLN A 110 -8.52 -4.84 12.09
N LEU A 111 -7.95 -5.91 12.63
CA LEU A 111 -8.36 -7.28 12.32
C LEU A 111 -9.86 -7.48 12.58
N ASP A 112 -10.33 -7.13 13.77
CA ASP A 112 -11.73 -7.31 14.17
C ASP A 112 -12.69 -6.46 13.31
N TYR A 113 -12.26 -5.25 12.93
CA TYR A 113 -13.02 -4.34 12.08
C TYR A 113 -13.32 -4.96 10.70
N TYR A 114 -12.33 -5.65 10.12
CA TYR A 114 -12.48 -6.29 8.81
C TYR A 114 -13.14 -7.67 8.90
N LEU A 115 -12.84 -8.46 9.93
CA LEU A 115 -13.45 -9.79 10.11
C LEU A 115 -14.97 -9.72 10.28
N VAL A 116 -15.50 -8.73 10.99
CA VAL A 116 -16.96 -8.53 11.13
C VAL A 116 -17.61 -8.10 9.80
N ARG A 117 -16.82 -7.60 8.85
CA ARG A 117 -17.25 -7.23 7.49
C ARG A 117 -17.01 -8.33 6.46
N ASP A 118 -16.81 -9.58 6.89
CA ASP A 118 -16.62 -10.75 6.03
C ASP A 118 -15.32 -10.75 5.20
N TYR A 119 -14.31 -10.00 5.65
CA TYR A 119 -12.96 -10.11 5.10
C TYR A 119 -12.24 -11.32 5.68
N ASN A 120 -11.42 -11.98 4.86
CA ASN A 120 -10.49 -13.00 5.36
C ASN A 120 -9.16 -12.38 5.79
N ARG A 121 -8.44 -13.06 6.68
CA ARG A 121 -7.17 -12.56 7.25
C ARG A 121 -6.08 -12.29 6.21
N ASN A 122 -6.13 -12.97 5.07
CA ASN A 122 -5.21 -12.83 3.95
C ASN A 122 -5.70 -11.84 2.89
N ASP A 123 -6.78 -11.09 3.16
CA ASP A 123 -7.33 -10.15 2.20
C ASP A 123 -6.41 -8.93 2.03
N ARG A 124 -6.28 -8.50 0.77
CA ARG A 124 -5.61 -7.26 0.40
C ARG A 124 -6.59 -6.13 0.55
N ILE A 125 -6.18 -5.08 1.26
CA ILE A 125 -7.02 -3.91 1.54
C ILE A 125 -6.25 -2.61 1.32
N GLY A 126 -6.96 -1.52 1.04
CA GLY A 126 -6.41 -0.18 1.07
C GLY A 126 -5.88 0.18 2.46
N LYS A 127 -4.56 0.34 2.58
CA LYS A 127 -3.88 0.68 3.83
C LYS A 127 -3.86 2.17 4.11
N SER A 128 -3.81 2.99 3.06
CA SER A 128 -3.62 4.43 3.23
C SER A 128 -4.38 5.26 2.18
N TYR A 129 -4.68 6.49 2.58
CA TYR A 129 -5.25 7.57 1.75
C TYR A 129 -6.41 7.13 0.86
N ILE A 130 -6.39 7.39 -0.46
CA ILE A 130 -7.52 7.09 -1.35
C ILE A 130 -7.87 5.60 -1.33
N GLU A 131 -6.88 4.70 -1.38
CA GLU A 131 -7.14 3.25 -1.31
C GLU A 131 -7.92 2.89 -0.04
N LYS A 132 -7.53 3.43 1.12
CA LYS A 132 -8.24 3.17 2.39
C LYS A 132 -9.60 3.86 2.44
N GLN A 133 -9.68 5.11 2.00
CA GLN A 133 -10.88 5.94 2.11
C GLN A 133 -12.04 5.39 1.27
N TYR A 134 -11.71 4.77 0.13
CA TYR A 134 -12.68 4.20 -0.80
C TYR A 134 -12.62 2.67 -0.85
N GLU A 135 -12.06 2.01 0.17
CA GLU A 135 -11.98 0.54 0.26
C GLU A 135 -13.34 -0.09 0.00
N ASP A 136 -14.42 0.39 0.63
CA ASP A 136 -15.77 -0.16 0.46
C ASP A 136 -16.27 -0.13 -1.00
N ALA A 137 -15.80 0.83 -1.81
CA ALA A 137 -16.16 0.97 -3.22
C ALA A 137 -15.19 0.21 -4.14
N LEU A 138 -13.90 0.21 -3.80
CA LEU A 138 -12.80 -0.36 -4.59
C LEU A 138 -12.64 -1.87 -4.36
N HIS A 139 -13.08 -2.39 -3.21
CA HIS A 139 -12.99 -3.81 -2.89
C HIS A 139 -13.95 -4.62 -3.76
N GLY A 140 -13.40 -5.62 -4.45
CA GLY A 140 -14.20 -6.56 -5.23
C GLY A 140 -14.88 -7.60 -4.34
N THR A 141 -16.00 -8.14 -4.82
CA THR A 141 -16.63 -9.28 -4.14
C THR A 141 -15.89 -10.56 -4.52
N LYS A 142 -15.54 -11.39 -3.54
CA LYS A 142 -14.80 -12.64 -3.78
C LYS A 142 -15.72 -13.74 -4.28
N GLU A 143 -15.17 -14.59 -5.16
CA GLU A 143 -15.82 -15.85 -5.48
C GLU A 143 -15.78 -16.76 -4.23
N GLN A 144 -16.93 -17.29 -3.84
CA GLN A 144 -17.05 -18.23 -2.74
C GLN A 144 -17.40 -19.61 -3.30
N SER A 145 -16.66 -20.64 -2.87
CA SER A 145 -16.91 -22.03 -3.24
C SER A 145 -16.94 -22.93 -2.00
N LYS A 146 -17.88 -23.87 -1.99
CA LYS A 146 -18.10 -24.83 -0.90
C LYS A 146 -17.66 -26.23 -1.32
N ASN A 147 -16.65 -26.76 -0.64
CA ASN A 147 -16.17 -28.12 -0.86
C ASN A 147 -16.93 -29.11 0.05
N ILE A 148 -17.61 -30.08 -0.56
CA ILE A 148 -18.30 -31.18 0.10
C ILE A 148 -17.34 -32.37 0.16
N MET A 149 -17.14 -32.90 1.37
CA MET A 149 -16.19 -33.98 1.64
C MET A 149 -16.91 -35.28 2.04
N ASP A 150 -16.29 -36.40 1.73
CA ASP A 150 -16.63 -37.72 2.28
C ASP A 150 -16.04 -37.89 3.70
N LYS A 151 -16.49 -38.92 4.45
CA LYS A 151 -16.01 -39.35 5.76
C LYS A 151 -14.49 -39.57 5.82
N THR A 152 -13.86 -39.82 4.68
CA THR A 152 -12.40 -39.98 4.54
C THR A 152 -11.64 -38.66 4.39
N GLY A 153 -12.34 -37.52 4.28
CA GLY A 153 -11.76 -36.19 4.09
C GLY A 153 -11.42 -35.85 2.64
N LYS A 154 -11.79 -36.70 1.68
CA LYS A 154 -11.63 -36.44 0.25
C LYS A 154 -12.74 -35.50 -0.25
N ILE A 155 -12.37 -34.51 -1.06
CA ILE A 155 -13.33 -33.60 -1.73
C ILE A 155 -14.09 -34.41 -2.80
N VAL A 156 -15.41 -34.44 -2.68
CA VAL A 156 -16.33 -35.16 -3.59
C VAL A 156 -16.96 -34.20 -4.59
N ARG A 157 -17.27 -32.97 -4.15
CA ARG A 157 -17.93 -31.96 -4.99
C ARG A 157 -17.57 -30.55 -4.50
N THR A 158 -17.37 -29.62 -5.44
CA THR A 158 -17.23 -28.19 -5.17
C THR A 158 -18.44 -27.47 -5.73
N GLU A 159 -19.16 -26.71 -4.90
CA GLU A 159 -20.29 -25.89 -5.31
C GLU A 159 -19.89 -24.41 -5.28
N LYS A 160 -20.10 -23.69 -6.38
CA LYS A 160 -19.96 -22.22 -6.38
C LYS A 160 -21.14 -21.62 -5.61
N VAL A 161 -20.83 -20.81 -4.59
CA VAL A 161 -21.81 -20.13 -3.73
C VAL A 161 -22.07 -18.72 -4.25
N THR A 162 -21.01 -17.98 -4.56
CA THR A 162 -21.08 -16.59 -5.01
C THR A 162 -20.06 -16.36 -6.11
N GLU A 163 -20.45 -15.69 -7.19
CA GLU A 163 -19.52 -15.27 -8.24
C GLU A 163 -18.71 -14.05 -7.81
N GLY A 164 -17.41 -14.07 -8.13
CA GLY A 164 -16.55 -12.92 -7.88
C GLY A 164 -16.87 -11.76 -8.83
N LYS A 165 -16.76 -10.53 -8.33
CA LYS A 165 -16.98 -9.30 -9.09
C LYS A 165 -15.88 -8.30 -8.79
N SER A 166 -15.36 -7.64 -9.83
CA SER A 166 -14.43 -6.52 -9.65
C SER A 166 -15.08 -5.40 -8.85
N GLY A 167 -14.26 -4.72 -8.04
CA GLY A 167 -14.69 -3.50 -7.36
C GLY A 167 -15.04 -2.38 -8.34
N ASN A 168 -15.63 -1.31 -7.83
CA ASN A 168 -15.99 -0.17 -8.65
C ASN A 168 -14.75 0.65 -9.04
N ASN A 169 -14.88 1.37 -10.15
CA ASN A 169 -13.86 2.34 -10.56
C ASN A 169 -14.09 3.67 -9.85
N LEU A 170 -13.02 4.26 -9.33
CA LEU A 170 -13.02 5.62 -8.78
C LEU A 170 -12.41 6.59 -9.78
N MET A 171 -13.18 7.60 -10.19
CA MET A 171 -12.68 8.69 -11.03
C MET A 171 -12.40 9.91 -10.15
N LEU A 172 -11.15 10.36 -10.14
CA LEU A 172 -10.73 11.54 -9.38
C LEU A 172 -11.10 12.82 -10.12
N THR A 173 -11.20 13.92 -9.38
CA THR A 173 -11.43 15.26 -9.94
C THR A 173 -10.16 15.90 -10.51
N VAL A 174 -9.00 15.28 -10.24
CA VAL A 174 -7.68 15.80 -10.61
C VAL A 174 -7.47 15.67 -12.11
N ASP A 175 -7.08 16.77 -12.74
CA ASP A 175 -6.67 16.78 -14.13
C ASP A 175 -5.19 16.34 -14.20
N MET A 176 -4.93 15.20 -14.85
CA MET A 176 -3.61 14.59 -14.89
C MET A 176 -2.59 15.42 -15.69
N ASP A 177 -3.02 16.11 -16.74
CA ASP A 177 -2.13 16.95 -17.55
C ASP A 177 -1.77 18.24 -16.81
N LEU A 178 -2.75 18.83 -16.13
CA LEU A 178 -2.52 19.94 -15.21
C LEU A 178 -1.60 19.53 -14.06
N GLN A 179 -1.85 18.40 -13.42
CA GLN A 179 -1.03 17.88 -12.32
C GLN A 179 0.43 17.72 -12.75
N LYS A 180 0.69 17.11 -13.91
CA LYS A 180 2.04 16.96 -14.47
C LYS A 180 2.74 18.30 -14.67
N ARG A 181 2.02 19.30 -15.21
CA ARG A 181 2.56 20.65 -15.43
C ARG A 181 2.87 21.36 -14.11
N VAL A 182 1.96 21.26 -13.13
CA VAL A 182 2.14 21.85 -11.79
C VAL A 182 3.32 21.21 -11.09
N GLU A 183 3.42 19.88 -11.06
CA GLU A 183 4.54 19.18 -10.42
C GLU A 183 5.89 19.51 -11.07
N GLY A 184 5.96 19.53 -12.41
CA GLY A 184 7.19 19.89 -13.11
C GLY A 184 7.61 21.34 -12.86
N SER A 185 6.66 22.27 -12.81
CA SER A 185 6.92 23.66 -12.44
C SER A 185 7.36 23.79 -10.99
N LEU A 186 6.70 23.09 -10.07
CA LEU A 186 7.01 23.09 -8.64
C LEU A 186 8.41 22.56 -8.38
N GLU A 187 8.78 21.43 -9.01
CA GLU A 187 10.12 20.87 -8.90
C GLU A 187 11.20 21.82 -9.44
N LYS A 188 10.97 22.41 -10.63
CA LYS A 188 11.90 23.38 -11.21
C LYS A 188 12.14 24.58 -10.30
N ASN A 189 11.05 25.16 -9.76
CA ASN A 189 11.14 26.31 -8.87
C ASN A 189 11.79 25.93 -7.53
N LEU A 190 11.41 24.80 -6.94
CA LEU A 190 12.00 24.29 -5.70
C LEU A 190 13.53 24.17 -5.82
N ARG A 191 14.03 23.58 -6.92
CA ARG A 191 15.48 23.49 -7.20
C ARG A 191 16.14 24.87 -7.33
N ALA A 192 15.53 25.78 -8.09
CA ALA A 192 16.09 27.10 -8.35
C ALA A 192 16.18 27.95 -7.07
N PHE A 193 15.10 27.98 -6.27
CA PHE A 193 15.08 28.75 -5.03
C PHE A 193 15.93 28.10 -3.94
N HIS A 194 16.01 26.77 -3.87
CA HIS A 194 16.86 26.10 -2.88
C HIS A 194 18.35 26.40 -3.08
N ALA A 195 18.78 26.65 -4.33
CA ALA A 195 20.14 27.08 -4.62
C ALA A 195 20.46 28.48 -4.03
N ALA A 196 19.45 29.33 -3.87
CA ALA A 196 19.60 30.67 -3.28
C ALA A 196 19.31 30.67 -1.76
N GLU A 197 18.36 29.86 -1.32
CA GLU A 197 17.95 29.70 0.08
C GLU A 197 18.04 28.21 0.48
N PRO A 198 19.20 27.75 0.97
CA PRO A 198 19.42 26.35 1.31
C PRO A 198 18.50 25.81 2.40
N MET A 199 17.86 26.67 3.20
CA MET A 199 16.90 26.23 4.22
C MET A 199 15.53 25.88 3.62
N MET A 200 15.25 26.25 2.37
CA MET A 200 13.98 25.94 1.72
C MET A 200 13.98 24.49 1.22
N ASP A 201 13.39 23.58 1.98
CA ASP A 201 13.41 22.14 1.70
C ASP A 201 12.15 21.62 1.01
N ARG A 202 11.11 22.44 0.81
CA ARG A 202 9.82 21.98 0.28
C ARG A 202 8.98 23.09 -0.32
N ALA A 203 8.04 22.71 -1.18
CA ALA A 203 7.05 23.61 -1.74
C ALA A 203 5.72 22.86 -2.01
N PHE A 204 4.61 23.59 -2.00
CA PHE A 204 3.26 23.04 -2.13
C PHE A 204 2.39 23.91 -3.05
N VAL A 205 1.47 23.27 -3.76
CA VAL A 205 0.45 23.91 -4.59
C VAL A 205 -0.85 23.12 -4.48
N VAL A 206 -1.96 23.80 -4.19
CA VAL A 206 -3.31 23.23 -4.28
C VAL A 206 -4.14 24.11 -5.20
N MET A 207 -4.76 23.50 -6.19
CA MET A 207 -5.70 24.17 -7.09
C MET A 207 -7.07 23.52 -6.95
N MET A 208 -8.07 24.33 -6.63
CA MET A 208 -9.44 23.88 -6.38
C MET A 208 -10.42 24.76 -7.16
N ASN A 209 -11.50 24.16 -7.65
CA ASN A 209 -12.65 24.90 -8.15
C ASN A 209 -13.46 25.44 -6.96
N PRO A 210 -13.51 26.77 -6.75
CA PRO A 210 -14.17 27.35 -5.58
C PRO A 210 -15.69 27.20 -5.58
N LYS A 211 -16.30 26.84 -6.72
CA LYS A 211 -17.77 26.70 -6.82
C LYS A 211 -18.28 25.34 -6.32
N ASN A 212 -17.48 24.29 -6.45
CA ASN A 212 -17.91 22.91 -6.16
C ASN A 212 -16.89 22.10 -5.34
N GLY A 213 -15.76 22.69 -4.95
CA GLY A 213 -14.75 22.03 -4.13
C GLY A 213 -13.91 20.97 -4.85
N GLN A 214 -14.04 20.83 -6.17
CA GLN A 214 -13.23 19.86 -6.92
C GLN A 214 -11.74 20.24 -6.85
N ILE A 215 -10.90 19.27 -6.52
CA ILE A 215 -9.44 19.43 -6.55
C ILE A 215 -8.97 19.18 -7.97
N LEU A 216 -8.43 20.21 -8.61
CA LEU A 216 -7.89 20.15 -9.97
C LEU A 216 -6.44 19.68 -9.98
N SER A 217 -5.66 20.09 -8.98
CA SER A 217 -4.28 19.66 -8.77
C SER A 217 -3.89 19.80 -7.30
N MET A 218 -3.13 18.83 -6.80
CA MET A 218 -2.58 18.85 -5.44
C MET A 218 -1.15 18.33 -5.53
N ALA A 219 -0.19 19.24 -5.39
CA ALA A 219 1.22 18.95 -5.58
C ALA A 219 2.01 19.41 -4.36
N GLY A 220 3.00 18.61 -3.98
CA GLY A 220 3.95 18.92 -2.94
C GLY A 220 5.25 18.22 -3.27
N LYS A 221 6.37 18.91 -3.11
CA LYS A 221 7.71 18.34 -3.33
C LYS A 221 8.58 18.68 -2.14
N LYS A 222 9.41 17.73 -1.74
CA LYS A 222 10.35 17.88 -0.64
C LYS A 222 11.74 17.42 -1.08
N ILE A 223 12.75 18.21 -0.74
CA ILE A 223 14.16 17.87 -0.88
C ILE A 223 14.54 17.03 0.33
N VAL A 224 15.09 15.85 0.08
CA VAL A 224 15.66 14.98 1.10
C VAL A 224 17.08 14.63 0.71
N ASN A 225 17.94 14.50 1.72
CA ASN A 225 19.28 13.98 1.54
C ASN A 225 19.24 12.47 1.78
N LYS A 226 19.42 11.68 0.72
CA LYS A 226 19.49 10.22 0.76
C LYS A 226 20.82 9.77 0.18
N ASP A 227 21.55 8.95 0.93
CA ASP A 227 22.81 8.35 0.51
C ASP A 227 23.86 9.38 0.01
N GLY A 228 23.87 10.57 0.62
CA GLY A 228 24.77 11.67 0.26
C GLY A 228 24.36 12.44 -1.01
N GLY A 229 23.21 12.12 -1.61
CA GLY A 229 22.64 12.80 -2.76
C GLY A 229 21.35 13.56 -2.43
N MET A 230 21.19 14.74 -3.02
CA MET A 230 19.92 15.47 -2.95
C MET A 230 18.90 14.88 -3.91
N GLN A 231 17.80 14.39 -3.35
CA GLN A 231 16.67 13.84 -4.09
C GLN A 231 15.41 14.66 -3.82
N ILE A 232 14.58 14.83 -4.85
CA ILE A 232 13.26 15.44 -4.70
C ILE A 232 12.22 14.33 -4.70
N GLU A 233 11.44 14.28 -3.64
CA GLU A 233 10.40 13.29 -3.43
C GLU A 233 9.01 13.91 -3.56
N ASP A 234 8.05 13.06 -3.92
CA ASP A 234 6.64 13.41 -3.83
C ASP A 234 6.26 13.64 -2.37
N TYR A 235 5.64 14.78 -2.11
CA TYR A 235 5.14 15.17 -0.81
C TYR A 235 3.78 15.86 -0.93
N ALA A 236 2.97 15.46 -1.91
CA ALA A 236 1.65 16.04 -2.17
C ALA A 236 0.71 15.93 -0.98
N LEU A 237 0.78 14.84 -0.21
CA LEU A 237 0.05 14.70 1.05
C LEU A 237 0.34 15.82 2.07
N GLY A 238 1.56 16.37 2.06
CA GLY A 238 1.97 17.45 2.94
C GLY A 238 1.10 18.70 2.83
N THR A 239 0.38 18.87 1.71
CA THR A 239 -0.62 19.94 1.52
C THR A 239 -1.75 19.92 2.56
N MET A 240 -2.06 18.74 3.12
CA MET A 240 -3.13 18.56 4.11
C MET A 240 -2.59 18.15 5.49
N THR A 241 -1.42 17.52 5.56
CA THR A 241 -0.89 16.96 6.81
C THR A 241 0.16 17.84 7.48
N SER A 242 0.66 18.88 6.81
CA SER A 242 1.66 19.80 7.36
C SER A 242 1.04 21.13 7.77
N SER A 243 1.69 21.84 8.68
CA SER A 243 1.31 23.19 9.12
C SER A 243 2.44 24.18 8.85
N TYR A 244 2.09 25.38 8.41
CA TYR A 244 3.04 26.44 8.10
C TYR A 244 2.47 27.80 8.50
N GLU A 245 3.36 28.74 8.79
CA GLU A 245 3.00 30.14 9.01
C GLU A 245 2.49 30.76 7.70
N LEU A 246 1.30 31.36 7.74
CA LEU A 246 0.61 31.88 6.56
C LEU A 246 1.00 33.32 6.21
N GLY A 247 1.63 34.04 7.14
CA GLY A 247 2.03 35.44 6.96
C GLY A 247 0.85 36.34 6.60
N SER A 248 1.07 37.30 5.69
CA SER A 248 0.07 38.32 5.33
C SER A 248 -1.14 37.79 4.53
N THR A 249 -1.16 36.51 4.13
CA THR A 249 -2.26 35.93 3.33
C THR A 249 -3.59 35.89 4.09
N VAL A 250 -3.57 35.89 5.42
CA VAL A 250 -4.77 35.83 6.27
C VAL A 250 -5.47 37.18 6.48
N LYS A 251 -4.87 38.29 6.03
CA LYS A 251 -5.41 39.65 6.25
C LYS A 251 -6.84 39.82 5.73
N GLY A 252 -7.23 39.13 4.65
CA GLY A 252 -8.60 39.13 4.17
C GLY A 252 -9.61 38.58 5.18
N ALA A 253 -9.23 37.52 5.91
CA ALA A 253 -10.05 36.97 6.99
C ALA A 253 -10.11 37.93 8.18
N THR A 254 -8.99 38.55 8.56
CA THR A 254 -8.95 39.58 9.61
C THR A 254 -9.88 40.77 9.29
N LEU A 255 -9.88 41.23 8.03
CA LEU A 255 -10.79 42.27 7.57
C LEU A 255 -12.26 41.83 7.67
N LEU A 256 -12.57 40.59 7.27
CA LEU A 256 -13.92 40.05 7.39
C LEU A 256 -14.39 40.01 8.84
N THR A 257 -13.54 39.58 9.77
CA THR A 257 -13.83 39.65 11.21
C THR A 257 -14.09 41.08 11.64
N GLY A 258 -13.28 42.04 11.19
CA GLY A 258 -13.47 43.45 11.49
C GLY A 258 -14.80 44.02 10.98
N TYR A 259 -15.30 43.56 9.84
CA TYR A 259 -16.65 43.89 9.35
C TYR A 259 -17.74 43.22 10.19
N GLN A 260 -17.55 41.96 10.59
CA GLN A 260 -18.53 41.21 11.39
C GLN A 260 -18.68 41.73 12.81
N THR A 261 -17.59 42.20 13.43
CA THR A 261 -17.58 42.79 14.77
C THR A 261 -17.87 44.29 14.77
N GLU A 262 -18.15 44.86 13.59
CA GLU A 262 -18.33 46.30 13.36
C GLU A 262 -17.13 47.19 13.78
N ALA A 263 -15.97 46.58 14.00
CA ALA A 263 -14.73 47.32 14.32
C ALA A 263 -14.27 48.19 13.15
N ILE A 264 -14.58 47.78 11.91
CA ILE A 264 -14.37 48.56 10.68
C ILE A 264 -15.60 48.45 9.77
N LYS A 265 -15.77 49.41 8.87
CA LYS A 265 -16.77 49.41 7.79
C LYS A 265 -16.09 49.39 6.42
N PRO A 266 -16.77 48.97 5.34
CA PRO A 266 -16.24 49.16 3.99
C PRO A 266 -15.78 50.61 3.79
N TYR A 267 -14.61 50.80 3.18
CA TYR A 267 -13.98 52.11 2.96
C TYR A 267 -13.50 52.85 4.23
N THR A 268 -13.31 52.13 5.34
CA THR A 268 -12.58 52.71 6.50
C THR A 268 -11.12 52.96 6.12
N HIS A 269 -10.61 54.15 6.42
CA HIS A 269 -9.23 54.54 6.16
C HIS A 269 -8.44 54.66 7.47
N PHE A 270 -7.23 54.12 7.45
CA PHE A 270 -6.23 54.29 8.52
C PHE A 270 -4.95 54.87 7.92
N PHE A 271 -4.23 55.66 8.71
CA PHE A 271 -2.86 56.04 8.40
C PHE A 271 -1.93 54.94 8.91
N ASP A 272 -1.09 54.41 8.03
CA ASP A 272 -0.05 53.44 8.40
C ASP A 272 1.08 54.20 9.11
N ALA A 273 1.28 53.92 10.39
CA ALA A 273 2.33 54.52 11.23
C ALA A 273 2.79 53.51 12.31
N PRO A 274 4.08 53.55 12.71
CA PRO A 274 4.63 52.73 13.80
C PRO A 274 4.00 53.02 15.18
#